data_AF-X0T7W9-F1
#
_entry.id   AF-X0T7W9-F1
#
_cell.length_a   1.000
_cell.length_b   1.000
_cell.length_c   1.000
_cell.angle_alpha   90.00
_cell.angle_beta   90.00
_cell.angle_gamma   90.00
#
_symmetry.space_group_name_H-M   'P 1'
#
loop_
_entity.id
_entity.type
_entity.pdbx_description
1 polymer ?
#
loop_
_entity_poly.entity_id
_entity_poly.type
_entity_poly.pdbx_seq_one_letter_code
_entity_poly.pdbx_strand_id
1 'polypeptide(L)'
;LAENISEILSTQKHTFAVRSTSSVEKRLGGKIVKKTNLTVNLEEPEIEILCFQIRSNYYVGIKLPLKRDFEKRKPQFRPYFSPTSMHPKIARLLVNLARVKPGDTLLDPFCGTGGILIEAAMMEMKVKGIDWDERAVEGCQENLHFYHLTGKIRQGDALKLKLREEVDAIVTDPPYGRSSLLTEKNLEKLYENFLLSAG
;
A
#
# COMPACT_ATOMS: atom_id res chain seq x y z
N LEU A 1 3.88 -16.10 -16.57
CA LEU A 1 3.38 -14.82 -17.14
C LEU A 1 2.84 -15.00 -18.57
N ALA A 2 3.60 -15.60 -19.49
CA ALA A 2 3.10 -15.93 -20.83
C ALA A 2 2.00 -17.02 -20.81
N GLU A 3 2.13 -18.04 -19.95
CA GLU A 3 1.18 -19.15 -19.83
C GLU A 3 -0.25 -18.69 -19.49
N ASN A 4 -0.41 -17.74 -18.57
CA ASN A 4 -1.73 -17.21 -18.18
C ASN A 4 -2.46 -16.46 -19.31
N ILE A 5 -1.72 -15.84 -20.24
CA ILE A 5 -2.34 -15.06 -21.34
C ILE A 5 -2.92 -16.01 -22.39
N SER A 6 -2.18 -17.07 -22.71
CA SER A 6 -2.66 -18.13 -23.61
C SER A 6 -3.90 -18.82 -23.06
N GLU A 7 -3.92 -19.08 -21.75
CA GLU A 7 -5.04 -19.72 -21.06
C GLU A 7 -6.31 -18.85 -21.10
N ILE A 8 -6.21 -17.55 -20.74
CA ILE A 8 -7.32 -16.56 -20.84
C ILE A 8 -7.90 -16.47 -22.26
N LEU A 9 -7.11 -16.71 -23.30
CA LEU A 9 -7.55 -16.61 -24.69
C LEU A 9 -8.05 -17.94 -25.28
N SER A 10 -7.84 -19.08 -24.61
CA SER A 10 -7.97 -20.41 -25.22
C SER A 10 -9.24 -21.19 -24.84
N THR A 11 -9.97 -20.82 -23.78
CA THR A 11 -10.95 -21.74 -23.20
C THR A 11 -12.43 -21.37 -23.34
N GLN A 12 -12.82 -20.16 -23.76
CA GLN A 12 -14.24 -19.81 -23.99
C GLN A 12 -14.40 -18.54 -24.84
N LYS A 13 -15.63 -18.26 -25.33
CA LYS A 13 -15.97 -16.96 -25.92
C LYS A 13 -15.94 -15.91 -24.81
N HIS A 14 -14.79 -15.27 -24.63
CA HIS A 14 -14.66 -14.17 -23.68
C HIS A 14 -15.11 -12.86 -24.30
N THR A 15 -15.74 -12.04 -23.46
CA THR A 15 -16.07 -10.66 -23.80
C THR A 15 -14.88 -9.75 -23.53
N PHE A 16 -14.71 -8.69 -24.34
CA PHE A 16 -13.66 -7.71 -24.13
C PHE A 16 -14.10 -6.28 -24.43
N ALA A 17 -13.39 -5.32 -23.84
CA ALA A 17 -13.44 -3.92 -24.23
C ALA A 17 -12.03 -3.39 -24.47
N VAL A 18 -11.88 -2.56 -25.49
CA VAL A 18 -10.70 -1.70 -25.60
C VAL A 18 -10.97 -0.41 -24.84
N ARG A 19 -10.07 -0.04 -23.93
CA ARG A 19 -10.05 1.28 -23.28
C ARG A 19 -8.83 2.04 -23.78
N SER A 20 -9.04 3.21 -24.37
CA SER A 20 -7.98 4.07 -24.86
C SER A 20 -8.28 5.54 -24.58
N THR A 21 -7.22 6.32 -24.38
CA THR A 21 -7.32 7.78 -24.34
C THR A 21 -7.40 8.42 -25.73
N SER A 22 -7.43 7.62 -26.80
CA SER A 22 -7.44 8.07 -28.20
C SER A 22 -8.58 7.43 -28.99
N SER A 23 -8.89 7.97 -30.17
CA SER A 23 -9.98 7.50 -31.05
C SER A 23 -9.75 6.12 -31.71
N VAL A 24 -8.79 5.33 -31.21
CA VAL A 24 -8.40 4.04 -31.82
C VAL A 24 -9.18 2.85 -31.30
N GLU A 25 -10.01 3.00 -30.26
CA GLU A 25 -10.75 1.91 -29.61
C GLU A 25 -11.55 1.09 -30.62
N LYS A 26 -12.41 1.75 -31.41
CA LYS A 26 -13.24 1.10 -32.44
C LYS A 26 -12.41 0.38 -33.49
N ARG A 27 -11.30 1.00 -33.94
CA ARG A 27 -10.40 0.43 -34.95
C ARG A 27 -9.67 -0.80 -34.42
N LEU A 28 -9.17 -0.74 -33.18
CA LEU A 28 -8.45 -1.84 -32.54
C LEU A 28 -9.40 -2.98 -32.18
N GLY A 29 -10.55 -2.67 -31.59
CA GLY A 29 -11.61 -3.65 -31.30
C GLY A 29 -12.06 -4.40 -32.55
N GLY A 30 -12.29 -3.68 -33.65
CA GLY A 30 -12.63 -4.30 -34.94
C GLY A 30 -11.54 -5.21 -35.50
N LYS A 31 -10.24 -4.89 -35.29
CA LYS A 31 -9.13 -5.79 -35.67
C LYS A 31 -9.05 -7.04 -34.80
N ILE A 32 -9.35 -6.93 -33.50
CA ILE A 32 -9.34 -8.05 -32.56
C ILE A 32 -10.47 -9.02 -32.88
N VAL A 33 -11.69 -8.53 -33.10
CA VAL A 33 -12.85 -9.37 -33.49
C VAL A 33 -12.57 -10.13 -34.79
N LYS A 34 -11.87 -9.54 -35.76
CA LYS A 34 -11.52 -10.21 -37.02
C LYS A 34 -10.46 -11.30 -36.90
N LYS A 35 -9.65 -11.27 -35.84
CA LYS A 35 -8.50 -12.18 -35.65
C LYS A 35 -8.68 -13.18 -34.52
N THR A 36 -9.76 -13.06 -33.75
CA THR A 36 -10.02 -13.84 -32.53
C THR A 36 -11.50 -14.20 -32.45
N ASN A 37 -11.85 -15.10 -31.54
CA ASN A 37 -13.25 -15.45 -31.26
C ASN A 37 -13.90 -14.59 -30.16
N LEU A 38 -13.25 -13.47 -29.78
CA LEU A 38 -13.70 -12.58 -28.72
C LEU A 38 -14.85 -11.68 -29.20
N THR A 39 -15.80 -11.40 -28.30
CA THR A 39 -16.94 -10.52 -28.55
C THR A 39 -16.80 -9.21 -27.79
N VAL A 40 -17.28 -8.11 -28.35
CA VAL A 40 -17.18 -6.80 -27.69
C VAL A 40 -18.29 -6.65 -26.65
N ASN A 41 -17.92 -6.37 -25.40
CA ASN A 41 -18.83 -5.88 -24.35
C ASN A 41 -18.23 -4.60 -23.77
N LEU A 42 -18.87 -3.45 -24.02
CA LEU A 42 -18.33 -2.15 -23.57
C LEU A 42 -18.67 -1.83 -22.11
N GLU A 43 -19.66 -2.50 -21.53
CA GLU A 43 -20.18 -2.24 -20.19
C GLU A 43 -19.47 -3.12 -19.16
N GLU A 44 -19.57 -4.45 -19.31
CA GLU A 44 -19.02 -5.43 -18.37
C GLU A 44 -18.11 -6.45 -19.08
N PRO A 45 -16.94 -6.03 -19.58
CA PRO A 45 -16.00 -6.93 -20.23
C PRO A 45 -15.31 -7.86 -19.22
N GLU A 46 -15.13 -9.12 -19.59
CA GLU A 46 -14.23 -10.04 -18.87
C GLU A 46 -12.75 -9.64 -19.06
N ILE A 47 -12.41 -9.11 -20.24
CA ILE A 47 -11.05 -8.70 -20.59
C ILE A 47 -11.03 -7.22 -20.94
N GLU A 48 -10.30 -6.43 -20.16
CA GLU A 48 -10.00 -5.04 -20.54
C GLU A 48 -8.65 -4.96 -21.25
N ILE A 49 -8.67 -4.52 -22.50
CA ILE A 49 -7.48 -4.25 -23.30
C ILE A 49 -7.20 -2.74 -23.24
N LEU A 50 -6.07 -2.37 -22.65
CA LEU A 50 -5.64 -0.99 -22.54
C LEU A 50 -4.79 -0.64 -23.77
N CYS A 51 -5.08 0.48 -24.40
CA CYS A 51 -4.30 1.02 -25.50
C CYS A 51 -3.88 2.46 -25.21
N PHE A 52 -2.59 2.69 -25.14
CA PHE A 52 -1.99 4.01 -24.92
C PHE A 52 -1.27 4.47 -26.18
N GLN A 53 -1.54 5.70 -26.59
CA GLN A 53 -0.75 6.36 -27.62
C GLN A 53 0.28 7.26 -26.95
N ILE A 54 1.56 7.01 -27.22
CA ILE A 54 2.65 7.87 -26.77
C ILE A 54 3.44 8.28 -28.01
N ARG A 55 3.38 9.57 -28.34
CA ARG A 55 3.91 10.12 -29.60
C ARG A 55 3.29 9.39 -30.81
N SER A 56 4.12 8.78 -31.66
CA SER A 56 3.73 8.02 -32.84
C SER A 56 3.49 6.52 -32.57
N ASN A 57 3.72 6.04 -31.35
CA ASN A 57 3.65 4.61 -31.02
C ASN A 57 2.40 4.27 -30.22
N TYR A 58 1.88 3.07 -30.46
CA TYR A 58 0.77 2.49 -29.70
C TYR A 58 1.27 1.35 -28.82
N TYR A 59 0.92 1.40 -27.54
CA TYR A 59 1.21 0.38 -26.55
C TYR A 59 -0.09 -0.28 -26.17
N VAL A 60 -0.18 -1.60 -26.38
CA VAL A 60 -1.38 -2.38 -26.10
C VAL A 60 -1.04 -3.40 -25.03
N GLY A 61 -1.85 -3.46 -23.98
CA GLY A 61 -1.69 -4.40 -22.88
C GLY A 61 -3.04 -4.93 -22.41
N ILE A 62 -3.03 -6.13 -21.82
CA ILE A 62 -4.20 -6.70 -21.16
C ILE A 62 -4.15 -6.29 -19.70
N LYS A 63 -5.23 -5.70 -19.19
CA LYS A 63 -5.36 -5.36 -17.78
C LYS A 63 -5.48 -6.65 -16.98
N LEU A 64 -4.45 -6.94 -16.19
CA LEU A 64 -4.52 -8.03 -15.23
C LEU A 64 -5.26 -7.55 -13.97
N PRO A 65 -6.05 -8.42 -13.33
CA PRO A 65 -6.69 -8.08 -12.06
C PRO A 65 -5.60 -7.82 -11.00
N LEU A 66 -5.55 -6.58 -10.50
CA LEU A 66 -4.70 -6.24 -9.36
C LEU A 66 -5.43 -6.68 -8.09
N LYS A 67 -5.02 -7.81 -7.51
CA LYS A 67 -5.49 -8.29 -6.19
C LYS A 67 -4.89 -7.47 -5.03
N ARG A 68 -4.98 -6.14 -5.08
CA ARG A 68 -4.48 -5.25 -4.02
C ARG A 68 -5.60 -4.32 -3.60
N ASP A 69 -6.51 -4.85 -2.79
CA ASP A 69 -7.60 -4.08 -2.21
C ASP A 69 -7.08 -3.34 -0.96
N PHE A 70 -6.79 -2.06 -1.12
CA PHE A 70 -6.42 -1.15 -0.02
C PHE A 70 -7.64 -0.44 0.58
N GLU A 71 -8.76 -0.46 -0.13
CA GLU A 71 -9.95 0.34 0.21
C GLU A 71 -10.61 -0.18 1.48
N LYS A 72 -10.69 -1.51 1.62
CA LYS A 72 -11.22 -2.17 2.83
C LYS A 72 -10.37 -1.99 4.09
N ARG A 73 -9.12 -1.54 3.94
CA ARG A 73 -8.20 -1.30 5.07
C ARG A 73 -8.02 0.18 5.43
N LYS A 74 -8.82 1.05 4.81
CA LYS A 74 -8.82 2.48 5.12
C LYS A 74 -9.06 2.71 6.61
N PRO A 75 -8.46 3.74 7.22
CA PRO A 75 -8.56 3.99 8.67
C PRO A 75 -9.98 3.98 9.22
N GLN A 76 -10.96 4.50 8.47
CA GLN A 76 -12.38 4.55 8.87
C GLN A 76 -13.05 3.17 9.09
N PHE A 77 -12.43 2.09 8.61
CA PHE A 77 -12.93 0.72 8.79
C PHE A 77 -12.22 -0.02 9.93
N ARG A 78 -11.32 0.66 10.66
CA ARG A 78 -10.59 0.10 11.78
C ARG A 78 -11.32 0.40 13.09
N PRO A 79 -11.31 -0.51 14.08
CA PRO A 79 -11.91 -0.26 15.39
C PRO A 79 -11.36 1.01 16.06
N TYR A 80 -10.04 1.20 16.00
CA TYR A 80 -9.38 2.41 16.47
C TYR A 80 -9.00 3.31 15.30
N PHE A 81 -9.61 4.50 15.24
CA PHE A 81 -9.46 5.45 14.15
C PHE A 81 -8.81 6.76 14.61
N SER A 82 -7.96 7.30 13.75
CA SER A 82 -7.50 8.69 13.82
C SER A 82 -7.60 9.34 12.44
N PRO A 83 -8.10 10.58 12.34
CA PRO A 83 -8.24 11.30 11.07
C PRO A 83 -6.90 11.62 10.40
N THR A 84 -5.79 11.56 11.14
CA THR A 84 -4.44 11.76 10.60
C THR A 84 -3.82 10.48 10.06
N SER A 85 -4.51 9.34 10.17
CA SER A 85 -3.96 8.05 9.75
C SER A 85 -3.76 7.97 8.24
N MET A 86 -2.56 7.51 7.85
CA MET A 86 -2.17 7.35 6.46
C MET A 86 -3.04 6.31 5.70
N HIS A 87 -3.29 6.60 4.42
CA HIS A 87 -3.96 5.66 3.52
C HIS A 87 -3.13 4.37 3.34
N PRO A 88 -3.74 3.15 3.35
CA PRO A 88 -2.99 1.89 3.29
C PRO A 88 -2.09 1.75 2.07
N LYS A 89 -2.51 2.30 0.92
CA LYS A 89 -1.69 2.33 -0.30
C LYS A 89 -0.36 3.09 -0.12
N ILE A 90 -0.36 4.19 0.65
CA ILE A 90 0.86 4.97 0.93
C ILE A 90 1.69 4.24 1.99
N ALA A 91 1.07 3.72 3.04
CA ALA A 91 1.76 2.90 4.04
C ALA A 91 2.49 1.71 3.39
N ARG A 92 1.82 0.98 2.48
CA ARG A 92 2.42 -0.10 1.68
C ARG A 92 3.58 0.38 0.82
N LEU A 93 3.48 1.57 0.23
CA LEU A 93 4.55 2.16 -0.57
C LEU A 93 5.79 2.38 0.31
N LEU A 94 5.64 2.97 1.49
CA LEU A 94 6.76 3.22 2.41
C LEU A 94 7.44 1.92 2.84
N VAL A 95 6.67 0.89 3.19
CA VAL A 95 7.20 -0.44 3.51
C VAL A 95 7.99 -1.03 2.33
N ASN A 96 7.47 -0.93 1.10
CA ASN A 96 8.18 -1.42 -0.09
C ASN A 96 9.49 -0.64 -0.34
N LEU A 97 9.51 0.66 -0.10
CA LEU A 97 10.71 1.50 -0.28
C LEU A 97 11.82 1.15 0.71
N ALA A 98 11.47 0.62 1.88
CA ALA A 98 12.42 0.09 2.86
C ALA A 98 13.08 -1.23 2.42
N ARG A 99 12.57 -1.86 1.35
CA ARG A 99 13.12 -3.11 0.76
C ARG A 99 13.21 -4.30 1.73
N VAL A 100 12.37 -4.30 2.76
CA VAL A 100 12.21 -5.42 3.70
C VAL A 100 11.58 -6.64 3.03
N LYS A 101 11.89 -7.82 3.54
CA LYS A 101 11.46 -9.13 3.05
C LYS A 101 10.70 -9.92 4.13
N PRO A 102 9.82 -10.87 3.75
CA PRO A 102 9.19 -11.80 4.67
C PRO A 102 10.13 -12.32 5.77
N GLY A 103 9.74 -12.16 7.03
CA GLY A 103 10.53 -12.51 8.20
C GLY A 103 11.41 -11.40 8.79
N ASP A 104 11.71 -10.34 8.03
CA ASP A 104 12.44 -9.16 8.52
C ASP A 104 11.63 -8.43 9.60
N THR A 105 12.35 -7.71 10.46
CA THR A 105 11.80 -6.93 11.57
C THR A 105 11.71 -5.45 11.19
N LEU A 106 10.48 -4.94 11.07
CA LEU A 106 10.20 -3.53 10.81
C LEU A 106 9.75 -2.83 12.09
N LEU A 107 10.35 -1.67 12.38
CA LEU A 107 9.98 -0.81 13.50
C LEU A 107 9.29 0.47 13.00
N ASP A 108 8.17 0.81 13.62
CA ASP A 108 7.55 2.14 13.54
C ASP A 108 7.57 2.79 14.93
N PRO A 109 8.47 3.75 15.20
CA PRO A 109 8.59 4.40 16.50
C PRO A 109 7.59 5.55 16.73
N PHE A 110 6.68 5.81 15.80
CA PHE A 110 5.56 6.75 15.95
C PHE A 110 4.27 6.08 15.44
N CYS A 111 3.99 4.87 15.93
CA CYS A 111 3.09 3.95 15.22
C CYS A 111 1.62 4.39 15.16
N GLY A 112 1.17 5.27 16.05
CA GLY A 112 -0.20 5.80 16.04
C GLY A 112 -1.24 4.69 15.98
N THR A 113 -2.09 4.71 14.95
CA THR A 113 -3.13 3.67 14.72
C THR A 113 -2.62 2.38 14.10
N GLY A 114 -1.31 2.27 13.81
CA GLY A 114 -0.67 1.08 13.26
C GLY A 114 -0.75 0.95 11.74
N GLY A 115 -1.07 2.00 10.99
CA GLY A 115 -1.27 1.91 9.53
C GLY A 115 -0.10 1.31 8.76
N ILE A 116 1.13 1.72 9.09
CA ILE A 116 2.36 1.16 8.50
C ILE A 116 2.57 -0.29 8.95
N LEU A 117 2.36 -0.57 10.24
CA LEU A 117 2.54 -1.91 10.82
C LEU A 117 1.55 -2.94 10.27
N ILE A 118 0.29 -2.55 10.05
CA ILE A 118 -0.73 -3.42 9.42
C ILE A 118 -0.27 -3.82 8.03
N GLU A 119 0.20 -2.86 7.22
CA GLU A 119 0.69 -3.19 5.89
C GLU A 119 1.95 -4.06 6.00
N ALA A 120 2.94 -3.72 6.82
CA ALA A 120 4.15 -4.53 7.00
C ALA A 120 3.82 -5.98 7.43
N ALA A 121 2.97 -6.19 8.42
CA ALA A 121 2.56 -7.52 8.88
C ALA A 121 1.78 -8.30 7.82
N MET A 122 0.96 -7.63 7.00
CA MET A 122 0.29 -8.25 5.83
C MET A 122 1.28 -8.70 4.73
N MET A 123 2.54 -8.24 4.77
CA MET A 123 3.62 -8.76 3.92
C MET A 123 4.44 -9.86 4.62
N GLU A 124 4.03 -10.32 5.81
CA GLU A 124 4.72 -11.32 6.63
C GLU A 124 5.97 -10.79 7.36
N MET A 125 6.03 -9.48 7.65
CA MET A 125 7.11 -8.91 8.47
C MET A 125 6.82 -9.15 9.95
N LYS A 126 7.87 -9.25 10.76
CA LYS A 126 7.77 -9.07 12.21
C LYS A 126 7.67 -7.58 12.49
N VAL A 127 6.58 -7.13 13.10
CA VAL A 127 6.37 -5.71 13.34
C VAL A 127 6.56 -5.33 14.80
N LYS A 128 7.26 -4.21 15.02
CA LYS A 128 7.46 -3.56 16.31
C LYS A 128 6.91 -2.13 16.22
N GLY A 129 6.16 -1.72 17.23
CA GLY A 129 5.57 -0.37 17.30
C GLY A 129 5.90 0.30 18.62
N ILE A 130 6.19 1.59 18.56
CA ILE A 130 6.32 2.45 19.74
C ILE A 130 5.46 3.68 19.52
N ASP A 131 4.73 4.08 20.55
CA ASP A 131 4.09 5.38 20.61
C ASP A 131 4.17 5.91 22.06
N TRP A 132 4.16 7.22 22.23
CA TRP A 132 4.21 7.84 23.55
C TRP A 132 2.82 7.84 24.20
N ASP A 133 1.76 7.88 23.39
CA ASP A 133 0.37 7.81 23.85
C ASP A 133 -0.05 6.34 24.05
N GLU A 134 -0.36 5.98 25.30
CA GLU A 134 -0.85 4.65 25.68
C GLU A 134 -2.13 4.26 24.92
N ARG A 135 -3.01 5.24 24.63
CA ARG A 135 -4.24 4.98 23.87
C ARG A 135 -3.93 4.59 22.43
N ALA A 136 -2.89 5.19 21.84
CA ALA A 136 -2.45 4.83 20.50
C ALA A 136 -1.84 3.42 20.49
N VAL A 137 -1.10 3.04 21.53
CA VAL A 137 -0.57 1.69 21.69
C VAL A 137 -1.68 0.64 21.75
N GLU A 138 -2.68 0.85 22.61
CA GLU A 138 -3.84 -0.03 22.74
C GLU A 138 -4.62 -0.11 21.42
N GLY A 139 -4.92 1.03 20.81
CA GLY A 139 -5.63 1.11 19.54
C GLY A 139 -4.87 0.48 18.37
N CYS A 140 -3.55 0.59 18.34
CA CYS A 140 -2.71 -0.10 17.37
C CYS A 140 -2.78 -1.62 17.54
N GLN A 141 -2.75 -2.12 18.77
CA GLN A 141 -2.88 -3.56 19.06
C GLN A 141 -4.26 -4.07 18.65
N GLU A 142 -5.33 -3.33 18.98
CA GLU A 142 -6.70 -3.66 18.58
C GLU A 142 -6.82 -3.75 17.05
N ASN A 143 -6.26 -2.78 16.33
CA ASN A 143 -6.28 -2.77 14.87
C ASN A 143 -5.49 -3.93 14.25
N LEU A 144 -4.34 -4.29 14.80
CA LEU A 144 -3.59 -5.47 14.34
C LEU A 144 -4.42 -6.76 14.57
N HIS A 145 -5.02 -6.90 15.75
CA HIS A 145 -5.85 -8.05 16.09
C HIS A 145 -7.09 -8.16 15.20
N PHE A 146 -7.75 -7.04 14.88
CA PHE A 146 -8.89 -6.96 13.96
C PHE A 146 -8.59 -7.56 12.58
N TYR A 147 -7.35 -7.44 12.11
CA TYR A 147 -6.89 -8.02 10.85
C TYR A 147 -6.21 -9.40 11.01
N HIS A 148 -6.28 -10.02 12.18
CA HIS A 148 -5.61 -11.27 12.53
C HIS A 148 -4.07 -11.21 12.39
N LEU A 149 -3.49 -10.05 12.67
CA LEU A 149 -2.06 -9.80 12.62
C LEU A 149 -1.49 -9.78 14.04
N THR A 150 -0.19 -10.06 14.16
CA THR A 150 0.54 -9.99 15.43
C THR A 150 1.66 -8.96 15.36
N GLY A 151 1.96 -8.33 16.50
CA GLY A 151 2.99 -7.30 16.58
C GLY A 151 3.40 -7.02 18.03
N LYS A 152 4.64 -6.56 18.23
CA LYS A 152 5.13 -6.12 19.55
C LYS A 152 4.97 -4.60 19.65
N ILE A 153 3.85 -4.15 20.20
CA ILE A 153 3.57 -2.71 20.38
C ILE A 153 3.74 -2.35 21.85
N ARG A 154 4.45 -1.26 22.14
CA ARG A 154 4.68 -0.81 23.51
C ARG A 154 4.66 0.70 23.60
N GLN A 155 4.35 1.21 24.79
CA GLN A 155 4.54 2.61 25.08
C GLN A 155 6.03 2.96 25.14
N GLY A 156 6.40 4.14 24.63
CA GLY A 156 7.75 4.66 24.73
C GLY A 156 7.96 5.98 24.00
N ASP A 157 9.08 6.62 24.32
CA ASP A 157 9.54 7.86 23.68
C ASP A 157 10.50 7.51 22.52
N ALA A 158 10.11 7.87 21.30
CA ALA A 158 10.90 7.69 20.09
C ALA A 158 12.23 8.49 20.10
N LEU A 159 12.36 9.49 20.96
CA LEU A 159 13.59 10.27 21.12
C LEU A 159 14.59 9.59 22.06
N LYS A 160 14.20 8.45 22.66
CA LYS A 160 14.99 7.67 23.62
C LYS A 160 14.89 6.17 23.31
N LEU A 161 14.96 5.81 22.04
CA LEU A 161 14.97 4.43 21.59
C LEU A 161 16.17 3.70 22.17
N LYS A 162 15.88 2.76 23.07
CA LYS A 162 16.83 1.75 23.53
C LYS A 162 16.47 0.44 22.83
N LEU A 163 16.94 0.27 21.60
CA LEU A 163 16.73 -0.97 20.87
C LEU A 163 17.58 -2.06 21.53
N ARG A 164 16.90 -2.97 22.26
CA ARG A 164 17.54 -4.14 22.87
C ARG A 164 17.88 -5.22 21.83
N GLU A 165 17.25 -5.15 20.66
CA GLU A 165 17.37 -6.07 19.55
C GLU A 165 17.48 -5.25 18.28
N GLU A 166 18.35 -5.65 17.36
CA GLU A 166 18.44 -5.05 16.03
C GLU A 166 17.11 -5.18 15.26
N VAL A 167 16.88 -4.24 14.35
CA VAL A 167 15.74 -4.21 13.43
C VAL A 167 16.27 -4.01 12.03
N ASP A 168 15.62 -4.60 11.03
CA ASP A 168 16.06 -4.57 9.64
C ASP A 168 15.71 -3.24 8.95
N ALA A 169 14.63 -2.58 9.39
CA ALA A 169 14.25 -1.27 8.92
C ALA A 169 13.41 -0.47 9.92
N ILE A 170 13.50 0.85 9.83
CA ILE A 170 12.58 1.80 10.46
C ILE A 170 11.73 2.44 9.35
N VAL A 171 10.41 2.36 9.49
CA VAL A 171 9.45 3.01 8.57
C VAL A 171 8.38 3.67 9.42
N THR A 172 8.22 4.99 9.27
CA THR A 172 7.40 5.78 10.19
C THR A 172 6.88 7.06 9.56
N ASP A 173 5.81 7.61 10.15
CA ASP A 173 5.20 8.89 9.81
C ASP A 173 5.25 9.81 11.05
N PRO A 174 6.41 10.43 11.32
CA PRO A 174 6.64 11.22 12.53
C PRO A 174 5.80 12.52 12.50
N PRO A 175 5.54 13.14 13.66
CA PRO A 175 4.76 14.39 13.72
C PRO A 175 5.43 15.50 12.91
N TYR A 176 4.66 16.22 12.10
CA TYR A 176 5.13 17.27 11.18
C TYR A 176 4.56 18.67 11.47
N GLY A 177 4.16 18.95 12.71
CA GLY A 177 3.88 20.33 13.17
C GLY A 177 2.49 20.92 12.88
N ARG A 178 1.48 20.13 12.51
CA ARG A 178 0.09 20.64 12.31
C ARG A 178 -0.74 20.78 13.61
N SER A 179 -0.14 20.52 14.77
CA SER A 179 -0.75 20.70 16.09
C SER A 179 -0.17 21.96 16.75
N SER A 180 -1.01 22.71 17.48
CA SER A 180 -0.65 23.97 18.16
C SER A 180 0.48 23.84 19.21
N LEU A 181 0.90 22.61 19.54
CA LEU A 181 1.95 22.31 20.50
C LEU A 181 3.37 22.30 19.88
N LEU A 182 3.50 22.19 18.57
CA LEU A 182 4.79 22.07 17.88
C LEU A 182 5.09 23.34 17.08
N THR A 183 6.11 24.09 17.52
CA THR A 183 6.70 25.19 16.74
C THR A 183 7.75 24.65 15.77
N GLU A 184 8.10 25.39 14.70
CA GLU A 184 9.13 24.99 13.74
C GLU A 184 10.46 24.62 14.44
N LYS A 185 10.90 25.41 15.42
CA LYS A 185 12.12 25.13 16.20
C LYS A 185 12.03 23.87 17.07
N ASN A 186 10.84 23.51 17.54
CA ASN A 186 10.65 22.29 18.33
C ASN A 186 10.59 21.05 17.41
N LEU A 187 10.13 21.23 16.17
CA LEU A 187 10.04 20.18 15.17
C LEU A 187 11.43 19.76 14.66
N GLU A 188 12.31 20.72 14.35
CA GLU A 188 13.69 20.44 13.96
C GLU A 188 14.42 19.63 15.04
N LYS A 189 14.33 20.07 16.30
CA LYS A 189 14.92 19.34 17.44
C LYS A 189 14.32 17.95 17.63
N LEU A 190 13.03 17.78 17.36
CA LEU A 190 12.39 16.45 17.41
C LEU A 190 13.03 15.52 16.38
N TYR A 191 13.17 15.98 15.14
CA TYR A 191 13.81 15.19 14.08
C TYR A 191 15.28 14.90 14.38
N GLU A 192 16.05 15.89 14.82
CA GLU A 192 17.46 15.70 15.21
C GLU A 192 17.60 14.63 16.30
N ASN A 193 16.84 14.76 17.40
CA ASN A 193 16.90 13.82 18.51
C ASN A 193 16.43 12.42 18.09
N PHE A 194 15.41 12.33 17.23
CA PHE A 194 14.94 11.05 16.72
C PHE A 194 16.02 10.37 15.87
N LEU A 195 16.63 11.08 14.92
CA LEU A 195 17.68 10.54 14.08
C LEU A 195 18.90 10.09 14.89
N LEU A 196 19.31 10.86 15.90
CA LEU A 196 20.37 10.47 16.84
C LEU A 196 20.00 9.24 17.67
N SER A 197 18.72 9.04 17.98
CA SER A 197 18.26 7.89 18.74
C SER A 197 18.05 6.65 17.87
N ALA A 198 17.85 6.81 16.57
CA ALA A 198 17.52 5.75 15.62
C ALA A 198 18.74 5.22 14.86
N GLY A 199 19.80 6.02 14.71
CA GLY A 199 21.09 5.63 14.13
C GLY A 199 22.09 5.17 15.17
#